data_AF-A0A7M1LFF3-F1
#
_entry.id   AF-A0A7M1LFF3-F1
#
_cell.length_a   1.000
_cell.length_b   1.000
_cell.length_c   1.000
_cell.angle_alpha   90.00
_cell.angle_beta   90.00
_cell.angle_gamma   90.00
#
_symmetry.space_group_name_H-M   'P 1'
#
loop_
_entity.id
_entity.type
_entity.pdbx_description
1 polymer ?
#
loop_
_entity_poly.entity_id
_entity_poly.type
_entity_poly.pdbx_seq_one_letter_code
_entity_poly.pdbx_strand_id
1 'polypeptide(L)'
;MAVNNKPKLSIQRQINKLKTKGIKFVIFSQSEAYKFLQNHSYLFKVKAYCNTFKEKDTNNKTLPYCNLDFAHLVDLSTIDMHFRRFVIRLTLDIEHALKTKLMRDFNLSNNDGYDIVSNFLTSNSYTYNFICREINKTNNNINSGRDLISTNQFILSKYGMDLAIWNFIEVIQFGHLIEFMKFFYSRYPNRNFRKIENSLFNVRCLRNGSAHNNSLLSNLKDNIQNPQNEKYNN
;
A
#
# COMPACT_ATOMS: atom_id res chain seq x y z
N MET A 1 6.34 22.34 -33.73
CA MET A 1 5.50 21.34 -33.03
C MET A 1 4.31 22.07 -32.43
N ALA A 2 3.08 21.78 -32.85
CA ALA A 2 1.90 22.42 -32.27
C ALA A 2 1.80 22.06 -30.79
N VAL A 3 1.87 23.05 -29.91
CA VAL A 3 1.58 22.89 -28.49
C VAL A 3 0.13 22.44 -28.41
N ASN A 4 -0.07 21.15 -28.15
CA ASN A 4 -1.39 20.56 -28.07
C ASN A 4 -2.05 21.13 -26.80
N ASN A 5 -2.78 22.23 -26.96
CA ASN A 5 -3.40 22.96 -25.86
C ASN A 5 -4.43 22.01 -25.23
N LYS A 6 -4.13 21.49 -24.03
CA LYS A 6 -5.01 20.59 -23.27
C LYS A 6 -5.72 21.41 -22.20
N PRO A 7 -6.79 22.15 -22.54
CA PRO A 7 -7.45 23.05 -21.61
C PRO A 7 -8.02 22.28 -20.41
N LYS A 8 -8.09 22.94 -19.26
CA LYS A 8 -8.70 22.40 -18.03
C LYS A 8 -10.13 21.93 -18.33
N LEU A 9 -10.43 20.70 -17.94
CA LEU A 9 -11.75 20.12 -18.11
C LEU A 9 -12.62 20.46 -16.88
N SER A 10 -13.61 21.34 -17.04
CA SER A 10 -14.59 21.63 -15.98
C SER A 10 -15.35 20.37 -15.58
N ILE A 11 -15.88 20.32 -14.35
CA ILE A 11 -16.65 19.16 -13.84
C ILE A 11 -17.83 18.85 -14.78
N GLN A 12 -18.51 19.87 -15.31
CA GLN A 12 -19.57 19.67 -16.31
C GLN A 12 -19.05 18.95 -17.57
N ARG A 13 -17.89 19.34 -18.08
CA ARG A 13 -17.26 18.66 -19.23
C ARG A 13 -16.78 17.25 -18.87
N GLN A 14 -16.39 17.01 -17.62
CA GLN A 14 -16.05 15.66 -17.12
C GLN A 14 -17.28 14.74 -17.16
N ILE A 15 -18.42 15.21 -16.64
CA ILE A 15 -19.70 14.48 -16.65
C ILE A 15 -20.14 14.19 -18.08
N ASN A 16 -20.09 15.18 -18.98
CA ASN A 16 -20.44 14.98 -20.39
C ASN A 16 -19.58 13.88 -21.04
N LYS A 17 -18.27 13.83 -20.77
CA LYS A 17 -17.40 12.76 -21.26
C LYS A 17 -17.71 11.37 -20.70
N LEU A 18 -18.29 11.27 -19.50
CA LEU A 18 -18.77 10.00 -18.95
C LEU A 18 -20.04 9.55 -19.69
N LYS A 19 -20.95 10.48 -19.98
CA LYS A 19 -22.16 10.23 -20.78
C LYS A 19 -21.83 9.72 -22.19
N THR A 20 -20.87 10.35 -22.88
CA THR A 20 -20.47 9.91 -24.22
C THR A 20 -19.87 8.49 -24.23
N LYS A 21 -19.49 7.94 -23.07
CA LYS A 21 -18.98 6.58 -22.93
C LYS A 21 -20.07 5.56 -22.57
N GLY A 22 -21.32 6.00 -22.42
CA GLY A 22 -22.46 5.15 -22.04
C GLY A 22 -22.78 5.15 -20.54
N ILE A 23 -22.12 5.98 -19.71
CA ILE A 23 -22.46 6.07 -18.28
C ILE A 23 -23.76 6.86 -18.12
N LYS A 24 -24.72 6.24 -17.42
CA LYS A 24 -26.04 6.78 -17.09
C LYS A 24 -26.00 7.63 -15.82
N PHE A 25 -26.96 8.54 -15.70
CA PHE A 25 -27.17 9.43 -14.55
C PHE A 25 -28.67 9.44 -14.18
N VAL A 26 -29.24 8.24 -14.12
CA VAL A 26 -30.65 7.98 -13.81
C VAL A 26 -30.84 7.83 -12.31
N ILE A 27 -29.96 7.08 -11.64
CA ILE A 27 -30.01 6.89 -10.18
C ILE A 27 -29.27 8.03 -9.48
N PHE A 28 -28.08 8.37 -9.96
CA PHE A 28 -27.30 9.52 -9.46
C PHE A 28 -27.35 10.65 -10.48
N SER A 29 -28.03 11.75 -10.15
CA SER A 29 -28.25 12.84 -11.09
C SER A 29 -26.94 13.54 -11.46
N GLN A 30 -26.94 14.30 -12.56
CA GLN A 30 -25.77 15.09 -12.96
C GLN A 30 -25.42 16.18 -11.93
N SER A 31 -26.42 16.76 -11.25
CA SER A 31 -26.22 17.76 -10.19
C SER A 31 -25.53 17.14 -8.97
N GLU A 32 -25.97 15.95 -8.56
CA GLU A 32 -25.32 15.20 -7.48
C GLU A 32 -23.92 14.77 -7.88
N ALA A 33 -23.74 14.26 -9.10
CA ALA A 33 -22.43 13.87 -9.63
C ALA A 33 -21.46 15.06 -9.65
N TYR A 34 -21.96 16.26 -9.98
CA TYR A 34 -21.17 17.48 -9.91
C TYR A 34 -20.69 17.75 -8.49
N LYS A 35 -21.61 17.76 -7.52
CA LYS A 35 -21.28 17.99 -6.09
C LYS A 35 -20.32 16.92 -5.56
N PHE A 36 -20.50 15.67 -5.97
CA PHE A 36 -19.63 14.56 -5.59
C PHE A 36 -18.21 14.74 -6.11
N LEU A 37 -18.04 15.07 -7.40
CA LEU A 37 -16.74 15.34 -8.01
C LEU A 37 -16.10 16.66 -7.55
N GLN A 38 -16.87 17.54 -6.91
CA GLN A 38 -16.38 18.78 -6.34
C GLN A 38 -15.85 18.58 -4.91
N ASN A 39 -16.58 17.82 -4.09
CA ASN A 39 -16.38 17.81 -2.64
C ASN A 39 -15.94 16.47 -2.06
N HIS A 40 -16.23 15.35 -2.73
CA HIS A 40 -16.06 14.01 -2.15
C HIS A 40 -15.05 13.13 -2.90
N SER A 41 -14.85 13.37 -4.20
CA SER A 41 -13.90 12.61 -5.02
C SER A 41 -13.49 13.42 -6.25
N TYR A 42 -12.71 12.81 -7.15
CA TYR A 42 -12.26 13.42 -8.40
C TYR A 42 -12.34 12.41 -9.55
N LEU A 43 -12.46 12.91 -10.79
CA LEU A 43 -12.81 12.09 -11.95
C LEU A 43 -11.93 10.84 -12.11
N PHE A 44 -10.61 10.98 -12.00
CA PHE A 44 -9.71 9.84 -12.24
C PHE A 44 -9.85 8.74 -11.17
N LYS A 45 -10.21 9.11 -9.93
CA LYS A 45 -10.49 8.13 -8.87
C LYS A 45 -11.75 7.34 -9.19
N VAL A 46 -12.83 8.03 -9.54
CA VAL A 46 -14.13 7.41 -9.86
C VAL A 46 -14.04 6.59 -11.15
N LYS A 47 -13.38 7.13 -12.17
CA LYS A 47 -13.19 6.48 -13.48
C LYS A 47 -12.40 5.17 -13.39
N ALA A 48 -11.54 4.99 -12.39
CA ALA A 48 -10.82 3.74 -12.19
C ALA A 48 -11.80 2.56 -12.02
N TYR A 49 -12.91 2.77 -11.32
CA TYR A 49 -13.94 1.76 -11.07
C TYR A 49 -14.73 1.35 -12.31
N CYS A 50 -14.69 2.15 -13.38
CA CYS A 50 -15.28 1.76 -14.66
C CYS A 50 -14.59 0.51 -15.25
N ASN A 51 -13.33 0.21 -14.87
CA ASN A 51 -12.63 -0.98 -15.36
C ASN A 51 -13.38 -2.27 -14.98
N THR A 52 -14.01 -2.33 -13.81
CA THR A 52 -14.86 -3.46 -13.37
C THR A 52 -16.05 -3.72 -14.30
N PHE A 53 -16.51 -2.70 -15.03
CA PHE A 53 -17.67 -2.77 -15.92
C PHE A 53 -17.29 -2.79 -17.41
N LYS A 54 -15.99 -2.89 -17.72
CA LYS A 54 -15.57 -2.94 -19.13
C LYS A 54 -16.04 -4.24 -19.77
N GLU A 55 -16.46 -4.09 -21.01
CA GLU A 55 -16.75 -5.19 -21.92
C GLU A 55 -15.94 -4.97 -23.19
N LYS A 56 -15.54 -6.08 -23.81
CA LYS A 56 -14.79 -6.07 -25.05
C LYS A 56 -15.52 -6.90 -26.08
N ASP A 57 -15.46 -6.47 -27.33
CA ASP A 57 -15.95 -7.26 -28.46
C ASP A 57 -14.98 -8.40 -28.81
N THR A 58 -15.35 -9.20 -29.81
CA THR A 58 -14.53 -10.30 -30.35
C THR A 58 -13.18 -9.85 -30.90
N ASN A 59 -13.03 -8.55 -31.23
CA ASN A 59 -11.81 -7.93 -31.73
C ASN A 59 -11.03 -7.22 -30.60
N ASN A 60 -11.35 -7.50 -29.33
CA ASN A 60 -10.69 -6.95 -28.13
C ASN A 60 -10.84 -5.42 -27.98
N LYS A 61 -11.79 -4.79 -28.69
CA LYS A 61 -12.10 -3.36 -28.60
C LYS A 61 -13.06 -3.11 -27.44
N THR A 62 -12.80 -2.07 -26.64
CA THR A 62 -13.67 -1.70 -25.51
C THR A 62 -15.01 -1.16 -26.02
N LEU A 63 -16.09 -1.81 -25.61
CA LEU A 63 -17.45 -1.40 -25.92
C LEU A 63 -17.90 -0.22 -25.02
N PRO A 64 -18.86 0.60 -25.47
CA PRO A 64 -19.56 1.54 -24.60
C PRO A 64 -20.20 0.83 -23.41
N TYR A 65 -20.33 1.52 -22.27
CA TYR A 65 -21.00 0.95 -21.11
C TYR A 65 -22.52 0.86 -21.36
N CYS A 66 -23.11 -0.33 -21.20
CA CYS A 66 -24.55 -0.53 -21.47
C CYS A 66 -25.42 -0.42 -20.20
N ASN A 67 -24.89 -0.83 -19.03
CA ASN A 67 -25.63 -0.92 -17.77
C ASN A 67 -24.85 -0.32 -16.57
N LEU A 68 -24.19 0.83 -16.79
CA LEU A 68 -23.43 1.51 -15.75
C LEU A 68 -24.03 2.89 -15.46
N ASP A 69 -24.60 3.05 -14.28
CA ASP A 69 -24.94 4.37 -13.72
C ASP A 69 -23.77 4.94 -12.90
N PHE A 70 -23.65 6.26 -12.81
CA PHE A 70 -22.69 6.93 -11.94
C PHE A 70 -22.86 6.53 -10.46
N ALA A 71 -24.07 6.18 -10.01
CA ALA A 71 -24.34 5.63 -8.68
C ALA A 71 -23.42 4.45 -8.33
N HIS A 72 -23.29 3.47 -9.22
CA HIS A 72 -22.45 2.29 -8.99
C HIS A 72 -20.96 2.65 -8.79
N LEU A 73 -20.49 3.70 -9.46
CA LEU A 73 -19.11 4.18 -9.31
C LEU A 73 -18.91 4.89 -7.97
N VAL A 74 -19.93 5.61 -7.49
CA VAL A 74 -19.94 6.22 -6.16
C VAL A 74 -19.94 5.13 -5.08
N ASP A 75 -20.78 4.12 -5.23
CA ASP A 75 -20.85 2.98 -4.30
C ASP A 75 -19.53 2.24 -4.23
N LEU A 76 -18.97 1.84 -5.38
CA LEU A 76 -17.70 1.12 -5.40
C LEU A 76 -16.54 1.98 -4.85
N SER A 77 -16.56 3.28 -5.11
CA SER A 77 -15.59 4.22 -4.52
C SER A 77 -15.71 4.31 -3.00
N THR A 78 -16.93 4.23 -2.48
CA THR A 78 -17.22 4.34 -1.04
C THR A 78 -16.84 3.03 -0.34
N ILE A 79 -17.22 1.89 -0.91
CA ILE A 79 -16.83 0.55 -0.43
C ILE A 79 -15.30 0.43 -0.42
N ASP A 80 -14.62 0.80 -1.52
CA ASP A 80 -13.15 0.77 -1.61
C ASP A 80 -12.48 1.64 -0.54
N MET A 81 -13.04 2.81 -0.23
CA MET A 81 -12.56 3.66 0.86
C MET A 81 -12.69 2.96 2.22
N HIS A 82 -13.85 2.39 2.55
CA HIS A 82 -14.03 1.68 3.81
C HIS A 82 -13.12 0.45 3.90
N PHE A 83 -13.00 -0.30 2.81
CA PHE A 83 -12.13 -1.47 2.72
C PHE A 83 -10.67 -1.10 2.97
N ARG A 84 -10.14 -0.04 2.32
CA ARG A 84 -8.77 0.43 2.58
C ARG A 84 -8.53 0.87 4.01
N ARG A 85 -9.50 1.54 4.64
CA ARG A 85 -9.41 1.94 6.05
C ARG A 85 -9.32 0.72 6.96
N PHE A 86 -10.13 -0.31 6.67
CA PHE A 86 -10.05 -1.60 7.38
C PHE A 86 -8.69 -2.28 7.17
N VAL A 87 -8.23 -2.40 5.92
CA VAL A 87 -6.95 -3.03 5.57
C VAL A 87 -5.79 -2.34 6.26
N ILE A 88 -5.75 -1.00 6.32
CA ILE A 88 -4.68 -0.30 7.05
C ILE A 88 -4.64 -0.71 8.51
N ARG A 89 -5.78 -0.69 9.21
CA ARG A 89 -5.85 -1.09 10.62
C ARG A 89 -5.35 -2.52 10.81
N LEU A 90 -5.87 -3.45 9.99
CA LEU A 90 -5.44 -4.85 10.02
C LEU A 90 -3.92 -4.99 9.79
N THR A 91 -3.34 -4.26 8.85
CA THR A 91 -1.90 -4.37 8.55
C THR A 91 -1.02 -3.77 9.64
N LEU A 92 -1.52 -2.79 10.40
CA LEU A 92 -0.84 -2.25 11.58
C LEU A 92 -0.87 -3.27 12.73
N ASP A 93 -2.00 -3.94 12.94
CA ASP A 93 -2.12 -5.00 13.94
C ASP A 93 -1.19 -6.18 13.61
N ILE A 94 -1.09 -6.55 12.32
CA ILE A 94 -0.14 -7.58 11.85
C ILE A 94 1.30 -7.14 12.09
N GLU A 95 1.68 -5.90 11.76
CA GLU A 95 3.03 -5.39 12.04
C GLU A 95 3.36 -5.48 13.54
N HIS A 96 2.45 -5.05 14.39
CA HIS A 96 2.63 -5.12 15.83
C HIS A 96 2.77 -6.56 16.32
N ALA A 97 1.92 -7.48 15.85
CA ALA A 97 2.00 -8.90 16.17
C ALA A 97 3.33 -9.54 15.73
N LEU A 98 3.84 -9.14 14.56
CA LEU A 98 5.14 -9.59 14.06
C LEU A 98 6.30 -9.08 14.92
N LYS A 99 6.31 -7.79 15.27
CA LYS A 99 7.33 -7.19 16.15
C LYS A 99 7.35 -7.86 17.53
N THR A 100 6.19 -7.99 18.16
CA THR A 100 6.07 -8.62 19.49
C THR A 100 6.48 -10.09 19.46
N LYS A 101 6.11 -10.83 18.39
CA LYS A 101 6.57 -12.20 18.21
C LYS A 101 8.09 -12.28 18.05
N LEU A 102 8.69 -11.43 17.20
CA LEU A 102 10.13 -11.39 16.99
C LEU A 102 10.87 -11.12 18.31
N MET A 103 10.43 -10.10 19.06
CA MET A 103 11.05 -9.75 20.35
C MET A 103 10.90 -10.85 21.40
N ARG A 104 9.76 -11.51 21.46
CA ARG A 104 9.56 -12.67 22.34
C ARG A 104 10.53 -13.80 22.00
N ASP A 105 10.64 -14.16 20.72
CA ASP A 105 11.51 -15.25 20.30
C ASP A 105 12.99 -14.88 20.49
N PHE A 106 13.37 -13.62 20.29
CA PHE A 106 14.70 -13.09 20.61
C PHE A 106 15.01 -13.15 22.11
N ASN A 107 14.09 -12.70 22.98
CA ASN A 107 14.29 -12.67 24.43
C ASN A 107 14.43 -14.08 25.05
N LEU A 108 13.93 -15.12 24.38
CA LEU A 108 14.10 -16.52 24.78
C LEU A 108 15.41 -17.12 24.27
N SER A 109 16.17 -16.38 23.47
CA SER A 109 17.45 -16.80 22.92
C SER A 109 18.62 -16.16 23.68
N ASN A 110 19.78 -16.81 23.65
CA ASN A 110 21.02 -16.26 24.22
C ASN A 110 21.81 -15.40 23.22
N ASN A 111 21.17 -14.95 22.14
CA ASN A 111 21.85 -14.24 21.06
C ASN A 111 22.00 -12.76 21.39
N ASP A 112 23.08 -12.15 20.90
CA ASP A 112 23.28 -10.72 21.01
C ASP A 112 22.44 -9.93 19.98
N GLY A 113 21.75 -8.89 20.45
CA GLY A 113 20.84 -8.09 19.65
C GLY A 113 21.54 -7.18 18.64
N TYR A 114 22.78 -6.77 18.90
CA TYR A 114 23.60 -5.97 18.00
C TYR A 114 24.20 -6.85 16.90
N ASP A 115 24.72 -8.02 17.26
CA ASP A 115 25.28 -8.98 16.31
C ASP A 115 24.25 -9.42 15.26
N ILE A 116 22.99 -9.64 15.67
CA ILE A 116 21.92 -10.00 14.74
C ILE A 116 21.70 -8.89 13.70
N VAL A 117 21.61 -7.64 14.16
CA VAL A 117 21.35 -6.49 13.27
C VAL A 117 22.55 -6.20 12.39
N SER A 118 23.76 -6.19 12.95
CA SER A 118 25.00 -6.00 12.20
C SER A 118 25.14 -7.04 11.09
N ASN A 119 24.98 -8.33 11.42
CA ASN A 119 25.02 -9.41 10.43
C ASN A 119 23.95 -9.26 9.35
N PHE A 120 22.73 -8.85 9.72
CA PHE A 120 21.66 -8.60 8.75
C PHE A 120 22.05 -7.48 7.78
N LEU A 121 22.51 -6.35 8.29
CA LEU A 121 22.88 -5.19 7.49
C LEU A 121 24.07 -5.46 6.58
N THR A 122 25.03 -6.30 7.00
CA THR A 122 26.11 -6.80 6.13
C THR A 122 25.57 -7.63 4.98
N SER A 123 24.56 -8.47 5.23
CA SER A 123 23.95 -9.34 4.21
C SER A 123 22.90 -8.65 3.33
N ASN A 124 22.37 -7.49 3.73
CA ASN A 124 21.26 -6.80 3.07
C ASN A 124 21.61 -5.34 2.77
N SER A 125 22.35 -5.12 1.68
CA SER A 125 22.80 -3.79 1.24
C SER A 125 21.65 -2.81 0.98
N TYR A 126 20.48 -3.31 0.58
CA TYR A 126 19.28 -2.49 0.39
C TYR A 126 18.81 -1.85 1.71
N THR A 127 18.74 -2.64 2.79
CA THR A 127 18.35 -2.13 4.10
C THR A 127 19.45 -1.28 4.73
N TYR A 128 20.72 -1.67 4.57
CA TYR A 128 21.86 -0.83 4.95
C TYR A 128 21.77 0.58 4.34
N ASN A 129 21.60 0.67 3.03
CA ASN A 129 21.48 1.94 2.32
C ASN A 129 20.24 2.75 2.73
N PHE A 130 19.15 2.08 3.09
CA PHE A 130 17.98 2.73 3.69
C PHE A 130 18.35 3.40 5.02
N ILE A 131 18.99 2.70 5.95
CA ILE A 131 19.36 3.26 7.26
C ILE A 131 20.33 4.43 7.10
N CYS A 132 21.38 4.30 6.28
CA CYS A 132 22.33 5.39 6.01
C CYS A 132 21.63 6.66 5.51
N ARG A 133 20.65 6.51 4.63
CA ARG A 133 19.86 7.64 4.11
C ARG A 133 18.99 8.26 5.20
N GLU A 134 18.37 7.47 6.07
CA GLU A 134 17.57 8.00 7.18
C GLU A 134 18.43 8.70 8.24
N ILE A 135 19.64 8.20 8.52
CA ILE A 135 20.64 8.89 9.37
C ILE A 135 21.01 10.24 8.75
N ASN A 136 21.37 10.26 7.47
CA ASN A 136 21.75 11.50 6.78
C ASN A 136 20.61 12.53 6.80
N LYS A 137 19.36 12.10 6.58
CA LYS A 137 18.19 12.98 6.69
C LYS A 137 18.03 13.54 8.11
N THR A 138 18.20 12.69 9.11
CA THR A 138 18.10 13.09 10.53
C THR A 138 19.16 14.12 10.88
N ASN A 139 20.41 13.87 10.51
CA ASN A 139 21.52 14.82 10.72
C ASN A 139 21.30 16.14 9.99
N ASN A 140 20.82 16.10 8.74
CA ASN A 140 20.50 17.31 7.98
C ASN A 140 19.41 18.15 8.66
N ASN A 141 18.39 17.51 9.25
CA ASN A 141 17.36 18.22 10.00
C ASN A 141 17.94 18.91 11.24
N ILE A 142 18.76 18.20 12.03
CA ILE A 142 19.44 18.75 13.22
C ILE A 142 20.32 19.94 12.83
N ASN A 143 21.17 19.78 11.80
CA ASN A 143 22.07 20.81 11.31
C ASN A 143 21.31 22.04 10.77
N SER A 144 20.08 21.85 10.29
CA SER A 144 19.21 22.93 9.84
C SER A 144 18.40 23.58 10.97
N GLY A 145 18.65 23.22 12.23
CA GLY A 145 17.92 23.71 13.40
C GLY A 145 16.46 23.25 13.47
N ARG A 146 16.11 22.14 12.82
CA ARG A 146 14.74 21.58 12.84
C ARG A 146 14.59 20.57 13.97
N ASP A 147 13.41 20.57 14.57
CA ASP A 147 13.03 19.58 15.56
C ASP A 147 12.93 18.18 14.94
N LEU A 148 13.30 17.18 15.74
CA LEU A 148 13.00 15.77 15.46
C LEU A 148 11.56 15.49 15.87
N ILE A 149 10.80 14.81 15.01
CA ILE A 149 9.35 14.66 15.16
C ILE A 149 8.87 13.21 15.20
N SER A 150 9.77 12.24 15.02
CA SER A 150 9.41 10.83 14.94
C SER A 150 10.38 9.93 15.69
N THR A 151 9.87 8.83 16.24
CA THR A 151 10.64 7.85 17.04
C THR A 151 11.90 7.37 16.33
N ASN A 152 11.82 7.07 15.03
CA ASN A 152 12.99 6.65 14.25
C ASN A 152 14.08 7.74 14.18
N GLN A 153 13.72 9.02 14.09
CA GLN A 153 14.69 10.12 14.09
C GLN A 153 15.41 10.22 15.44
N PHE A 154 14.67 10.15 16.55
CA PHE A 154 15.27 10.17 17.89
C PHE A 154 16.21 8.98 18.12
N ILE A 155 15.85 7.79 17.64
CA ILE A 155 16.71 6.61 17.72
C ILE A 155 17.96 6.82 16.87
N LEU A 156 17.80 7.23 15.61
CA LEU A 156 18.93 7.39 14.68
C LEU A 156 19.87 8.53 15.07
N SER A 157 19.37 9.61 15.68
CA SER A 157 20.23 10.70 16.18
C SER A 157 21.10 10.25 17.36
N LYS A 158 20.61 9.28 18.16
CA LYS A 158 21.31 8.79 19.35
C LYS A 158 22.26 7.63 19.05
N TYR A 159 21.81 6.66 18.25
CA TYR A 159 22.50 5.39 18.04
C TYR A 159 23.17 5.29 16.67
N GLY A 160 22.77 6.10 15.69
CA GLY A 160 23.30 6.01 14.33
C GLY A 160 23.12 4.61 13.75
N MET A 161 24.24 3.97 13.38
CA MET A 161 24.27 2.62 12.83
C MET A 161 24.42 1.52 13.90
N ASP A 162 24.71 1.90 15.15
CA ASP A 162 24.86 0.98 16.29
C ASP A 162 23.48 0.58 16.85
N LEU A 163 22.73 -0.13 16.03
CA LEU A 163 21.35 -0.52 16.28
C LEU A 163 21.28 -1.97 16.77
N ALA A 164 20.62 -2.18 17.90
CA ALA A 164 20.25 -3.49 18.40
C ALA A 164 18.81 -3.82 17.99
N ILE A 165 18.45 -5.10 18.01
CA ILE A 165 17.14 -5.56 17.53
C ILE A 165 15.94 -4.76 18.06
N TRP A 166 15.93 -4.37 19.34
CA TRP A 166 14.83 -3.63 19.97
C TRP A 166 14.68 -2.18 19.49
N ASN A 167 15.78 -1.54 19.06
CA ASN A 167 15.72 -0.18 18.48
C ASN A 167 15.59 -0.24 16.95
N PHE A 168 16.16 -1.27 16.32
CA PHE A 168 16.14 -1.47 14.87
C PHE A 168 14.73 -1.65 14.34
N ILE A 169 13.89 -2.44 15.02
CA ILE A 169 12.50 -2.68 14.59
C ILE A 169 11.62 -1.41 14.63
N GLU A 170 12.02 -0.38 15.38
CA GLU A 170 11.33 0.91 15.44
C GLU A 170 11.81 1.89 14.36
N VAL A 171 12.94 1.60 13.72
CA VAL A 171 13.50 2.42 12.64
C VAL A 171 13.03 1.94 11.27
N ILE A 172 12.97 0.62 11.08
CA ILE A 172 12.69 0.03 9.76
C ILE A 172 11.21 0.08 9.39
N GLN A 173 10.94 0.22 8.08
CA GLN A 173 9.58 0.11 7.56
C GLN A 173 9.15 -1.36 7.42
N PHE A 174 7.84 -1.60 7.33
CA PHE A 174 7.27 -2.95 7.24
C PHE A 174 7.92 -3.88 6.21
N GLY A 175 8.29 -3.35 5.04
CA GLY A 175 8.99 -4.14 4.03
C GLY A 175 10.36 -4.66 4.49
N HIS A 176 11.13 -3.81 5.17
CA HIS A 176 12.42 -4.17 5.77
C HIS A 176 12.24 -5.07 6.99
N LEU A 177 11.18 -4.89 7.78
CA LEU A 177 10.83 -5.80 8.88
C LEU A 177 10.59 -7.22 8.38
N ILE A 178 9.86 -7.41 7.28
CA ILE A 178 9.63 -8.73 6.69
C ILE A 178 10.98 -9.39 6.35
N GLU A 179 11.85 -8.69 5.62
CA GLU A 179 13.15 -9.24 5.23
C GLU A 179 14.06 -9.52 6.43
N PHE A 180 14.01 -8.66 7.45
CA PHE A 180 14.73 -8.88 8.71
C PHE A 180 14.22 -10.12 9.47
N MET A 181 12.90 -10.33 9.54
CA MET A 181 12.33 -11.52 10.15
C MET A 181 12.68 -12.78 9.36
N LYS A 182 12.68 -12.75 8.03
CA LYS A 182 13.14 -13.88 7.21
C LYS A 182 14.60 -14.23 7.51
N PHE A 183 15.46 -13.21 7.63
CA PHE A 183 16.84 -13.40 8.04
C PHE A 183 16.97 -14.01 9.44
N PHE A 184 16.21 -13.49 10.41
CA PHE A 184 16.21 -14.02 11.77
C PHE A 184 15.75 -15.48 11.80
N TYR A 185 14.62 -15.81 11.18
CA TYR A 185 14.05 -17.15 11.20
C TYR A 185 14.72 -18.16 10.26
N SER A 186 15.59 -17.72 9.34
CA SER A 186 16.47 -18.64 8.60
C SER A 186 17.59 -19.19 9.49
N ARG A 187 18.04 -18.42 10.48
CA ARG A 187 19.04 -18.82 11.49
C ARG A 187 18.39 -19.49 12.70
N TYR A 188 17.17 -19.09 13.05
CA TYR A 188 16.42 -19.60 14.19
C TYR A 188 15.06 -20.14 13.72
N PRO A 189 15.00 -21.36 13.14
CA PRO A 189 13.80 -21.86 12.48
C PRO A 189 12.55 -21.86 13.38
N ASN A 190 11.46 -21.25 12.90
CA ASN A 190 10.17 -21.23 13.59
C ASN A 190 9.05 -21.70 12.67
N ARG A 191 8.38 -22.81 13.03
CA ARG A 191 7.31 -23.41 12.21
C ARG A 191 6.13 -22.46 11.99
N ASN A 192 5.78 -21.65 12.98
CA ASN A 192 4.64 -20.72 12.87
C ASN A 192 4.96 -19.55 11.93
N PHE A 193 6.20 -19.03 11.96
CA PHE A 193 6.61 -18.00 11.01
C PHE A 193 6.64 -18.54 9.58
N ARG A 194 7.18 -19.74 9.35
CA ARG A 194 7.26 -20.36 8.03
C ARG A 194 5.89 -20.53 7.35
N LYS A 195 4.83 -20.75 8.13
CA LYS A 195 3.44 -20.84 7.62
C LYS A 195 2.93 -19.52 7.04
N ILE A 196 3.40 -18.38 7.54
CA ILE A 196 2.88 -17.05 7.17
C ILE A 196 3.84 -16.26 6.27
N GLU A 197 5.11 -16.65 6.20
CA GLU A 197 6.19 -15.90 5.53
C GLU A 197 5.82 -15.47 4.10
N ASN A 198 5.29 -16.40 3.30
CA ASN A 198 4.91 -16.14 1.91
C ASN A 198 3.73 -15.15 1.81
N SER A 199 2.80 -15.19 2.77
CA SER A 199 1.64 -14.31 2.81
C SER A 199 2.01 -12.86 3.18
N LEU A 200 3.14 -12.61 3.84
CA LEU A 200 3.57 -11.27 4.24
C LEU A 200 3.82 -10.34 3.05
N PHE A 201 4.21 -10.89 1.89
CA PHE A 201 4.29 -10.12 0.65
C PHE A 201 2.93 -9.52 0.27
N ASN A 202 1.86 -10.32 0.34
CA ASN A 202 0.51 -9.87 0.03
C ASN A 202 0.03 -8.83 1.04
N VAL A 203 0.33 -9.01 2.33
CA VAL A 203 0.04 -8.01 3.38
C VAL A 203 0.72 -6.68 3.07
N ARG A 204 2.00 -6.70 2.65
CA ARG A 204 2.73 -5.49 2.24
C ARG A 204 2.07 -4.80 1.05
N CYS A 205 1.67 -5.56 0.03
CA CYS A 205 0.98 -5.02 -1.14
C CYS A 205 -0.35 -4.37 -0.77
N LEU A 206 -1.15 -5.02 0.06
CA LEU A 206 -2.44 -4.50 0.56
C LEU A 206 -2.27 -3.23 1.39
N ARG A 207 -1.27 -3.20 2.28
CA ARG A 207 -0.93 -2.02 3.08
C ARG A 207 -0.54 -0.85 2.19
N ASN A 208 0.43 -1.05 1.29
CA ASN A 208 0.93 0.01 0.43
C ASN A 208 -0.18 0.54 -0.49
N GLY A 209 -0.95 -0.37 -1.09
CA GLY A 209 -2.10 0.02 -1.91
C GLY A 209 -3.13 0.84 -1.14
N SER A 210 -3.43 0.45 0.10
CA SER A 210 -4.35 1.20 0.95
C SER A 210 -3.80 2.57 1.38
N ALA A 211 -2.54 2.63 1.78
CA ALA A 211 -1.90 3.82 2.33
C ALA A 211 -1.69 4.91 1.27
N HIS A 212 -1.41 4.52 0.02
CA HIS A 212 -1.29 5.44 -1.11
C HIS A 212 -2.64 5.83 -1.73
N ASN A 213 -3.77 5.45 -1.10
CA ASN A 213 -5.10 5.73 -1.61
C ASN A 213 -5.32 5.17 -3.04
N ASN A 214 -4.73 4.03 -3.36
CA ASN A 214 -4.98 3.34 -4.63
C ASN A 214 -6.43 2.82 -4.67
N SER A 215 -6.98 2.56 -5.85
CA SER A 215 -8.31 1.95 -5.98
C SER A 215 -8.16 0.43 -6.02
N LEU A 216 -8.19 -0.22 -4.86
CA LEU A 216 -7.96 -1.66 -4.72
C LEU A 216 -9.04 -2.48 -5.44
N LEU A 217 -10.27 -1.99 -5.42
CA LEU A 217 -11.43 -2.65 -6.05
C LEU A 217 -11.69 -2.17 -7.48
N SER A 218 -10.71 -1.51 -8.12
CA SER A 218 -10.90 -0.95 -9.47
C SER A 218 -10.95 -2.00 -10.57
N ASN A 219 -10.42 -3.21 -10.37
CA ASN A 219 -10.49 -4.28 -11.36
C ASN A 219 -10.92 -5.61 -10.72
N LEU A 220 -12.22 -5.76 -10.47
CA LEU A 220 -12.77 -7.00 -9.91
C LEU A 220 -13.01 -8.08 -10.97
N LYS A 221 -13.24 -7.70 -12.23
CA LYS A 221 -13.70 -8.61 -13.29
C LYS A 221 -12.60 -9.54 -13.81
N ASP A 222 -11.37 -9.04 -13.96
CA ASP A 222 -10.25 -9.82 -14.51
C ASP A 222 -9.58 -10.76 -13.47
N ASN A 223 -9.81 -10.54 -12.17
CA ASN A 223 -9.19 -11.31 -11.09
C ASN A 223 -9.97 -12.57 -10.66
N ILE A 224 -11.20 -12.76 -11.17
CA ILE A 224 -12.08 -13.88 -10.79
C ILE A 224 -12.09 -14.99 -11.85
N GLN A 225 -11.55 -14.74 -13.05
CA GLN A 225 -11.64 -15.70 -14.18
C GLN A 225 -10.72 -16.91 -14.05
N ASN A 226 -9.62 -16.80 -13.31
CA ASN A 226 -8.75 -17.93 -13.00
C ASN A 226 -8.82 -18.22 -11.49
N PRO A 227 -9.38 -19.35 -11.04
CA PRO A 227 -9.27 -19.75 -9.65
C PRO A 227 -7.78 -19.81 -9.29
N GLN A 228 -7.39 -19.18 -8.18
CA GLN A 228 -6.05 -19.33 -7.64
C GLN A 228 -5.90 -20.78 -7.20
N ASN A 229 -5.27 -21.60 -8.03
CA ASN A 229 -4.85 -22.95 -7.68
C ASN A 229 -3.70 -22.87 -6.66
N GLU A 230 -3.97 -22.37 -5.46
CA GLU A 230 -3.16 -22.74 -4.29
C GLU A 230 -3.50 -24.20 -4.00
N LYS A 231 -2.73 -25.11 -4.60
CA LYS A 231 -2.72 -26.51 -4.15
C LYS A 231 -2.24 -26.49 -2.70
N TYR A 232 -3.18 -26.64 -1.76
CA TYR A 232 -2.88 -26.93 -0.37
C TYR A 232 -2.18 -28.30 -0.34
N ASN A 233 -0.86 -28.30 -0.45
CA ASN A 233 -0.07 -29.48 -0.15
C ASN A 233 -0.09 -29.65 1.37
N ASN A 234 -0.84 -30.65 1.82
CA ASN A 234 -0.88 -31.16 3.19
C ASN A 234 0.51 -31.57 3.69
#